data_AF-A0A4P9TJX4-F1
#
_entry.id   AF-A0A4P9TJX4-F1
#
_cell.length_a   1.000
_cell.length_b   1.000
_cell.length_c   1.000
_cell.angle_alpha   90.00
_cell.angle_beta   90.00
_cell.angle_gamma   90.00
#
_symmetry.space_group_name_H-M   'P 1'
#
loop_
_entity.id
_entity.type
_entity.pdbx_description
1 polymer ?
#
loop_
_entity_poly.entity_id
_entity_poly.type
_entity_poly.pdbx_seq_one_letter_code
_entity_poly.pdbx_strand_id
1 'polypeptide(L)'
;MPDHIHNEKFFLGLLWVLIRTLPAVGGGYIRHRFVLSFMDSHHSDHDLFEQLCGTVAKPGIDPNVVRAAVLQLAAGRTHGQDIGAPVREDINLAVVADANVNFSRFLTGLEDILPESGVAHLNGTSATHSGAIGSVKDGSLSRGPFLDKDIIVSYVEQSGALDSRVTDALQQILDSSRYSFTKRNYQSTVNTTGGVFLAATPSGGSFDEYEKPSRQLTVPLKLVKATDLVLLNKSDAGGFDRSEGKFSKESAAKHILESWKTYPELSSGAIDLIQDYVSDYREAIDNIDVSEYGSTVTFGPARLEESMRRFTEAHAKIRLEDEATAENAEVIVDLFEDSHSDLGVTITRNDGTFDADIVETSDDSSHDLLSDDAKERREALKQIVGDLEMQYDDGAPIDEIISRTGNIGLGPSKTEHLLDKLKQRGEAYEPSTDTLRTT
;
A
#
# COMPACT_ATOMS: atom_id res chain seq x y z
N MET A 1 23.97 19.61 33.97
CA MET A 1 22.68 18.99 34.34
C MET A 1 22.84 17.48 34.27
N PRO A 2 22.98 16.77 35.41
CA PRO A 2 23.14 15.31 35.45
C PRO A 2 21.95 14.59 36.10
N ASP A 3 20.70 14.99 35.81
CA ASP A 3 19.50 14.46 36.51
C ASP A 3 18.62 13.51 35.67
N HIS A 4 18.85 13.36 34.36
CA HIS A 4 18.01 12.47 33.52
C HIS A 4 18.32 10.98 33.67
N ILE A 5 19.59 10.60 33.88
CA ILE A 5 20.01 9.18 33.92
C ILE A 5 19.64 8.50 35.26
N HIS A 6 19.48 9.28 36.33
CA HIS A 6 19.07 8.74 37.63
C HIS A 6 17.57 8.42 37.70
N ASN A 7 16.72 9.14 36.96
CA ASN A 7 15.29 8.86 36.92
C ASN A 7 14.95 7.60 36.11
N GLU A 8 15.62 7.33 34.99
CA GLU A 8 15.36 6.11 34.19
C GLU A 8 15.67 4.82 34.96
N LYS A 9 16.80 4.77 35.68
CA LYS A 9 17.16 3.58 36.47
C LYS A 9 16.24 3.37 37.67
N PHE A 10 15.71 4.45 38.24
CA PHE A 10 14.74 4.38 39.33
C PHE A 10 13.36 3.91 38.84
N PHE A 11 12.93 4.38 37.66
CA PHE A 11 11.68 3.97 37.01
C PHE A 11 11.71 2.53 36.50
N LEU A 12 12.81 2.09 35.88
CA LEU A 12 13.01 0.69 35.48
C LEU A 12 13.02 -0.25 36.70
N GLY A 13 13.57 0.21 37.83
CA GLY A 13 13.52 -0.51 39.10
C GLY A 13 12.10 -0.66 39.65
N LEU A 14 11.28 0.40 39.59
CA LEU A 14 9.89 0.38 40.05
C LEU A 14 9.00 -0.50 39.15
N LEU A 15 9.21 -0.43 37.83
CA LEU A 15 8.50 -1.24 36.83
C LEU A 15 8.82 -2.73 36.99
N TRP A 16 10.08 -3.08 37.30
CA TRP A 16 10.48 -4.46 37.58
C TRP A 16 9.83 -5.01 38.86
N VAL A 17 9.61 -4.17 39.88
CA VAL A 17 8.90 -4.53 41.12
C VAL A 17 7.38 -4.69 40.89
N LEU A 18 6.76 -3.83 40.07
CA LEU A 18 5.35 -3.92 39.68
C LEU A 18 5.06 -5.18 38.84
N ILE A 19 5.93 -5.51 37.87
CA ILE A 19 5.83 -6.73 37.07
C ILE A 19 5.95 -7.98 37.96
N ARG A 20 6.74 -7.94 39.05
CA ARG A 20 6.90 -9.10 39.95
C ARG A 20 5.75 -9.31 40.93
N THR A 21 5.00 -8.26 41.26
CA THR A 21 3.98 -8.27 42.33
C THR A 21 2.56 -8.56 41.84
N LEU A 22 2.30 -8.51 40.54
CA LEU A 22 1.02 -8.92 39.96
C LEU A 22 0.81 -10.45 40.09
N PRO A 23 -0.29 -10.91 40.71
CA PRO A 23 -0.54 -12.34 40.91
C PRO A 23 -0.69 -13.07 39.57
N ALA A 24 -0.05 -14.23 39.45
CA ALA A 24 -0.13 -15.11 38.28
C ALA A 24 -1.47 -15.84 38.26
N VAL A 25 -2.55 -15.12 37.94
CA VAL A 25 -3.86 -15.72 37.69
C VAL A 25 -4.20 -15.43 36.23
N GLY A 26 -4.01 -16.43 35.37
CA GLY A 26 -4.39 -16.36 33.96
C GLY A 26 -3.31 -15.87 33.00
N GLY A 27 -2.24 -16.67 32.82
CA GLY A 27 -1.37 -16.67 31.62
C GLY A 27 -0.45 -15.46 31.43
N GLY A 28 0.77 -15.68 30.91
CA GLY A 28 1.75 -14.63 30.60
C GLY A 28 1.31 -13.57 29.58
N TYR A 29 0.07 -13.65 29.08
CA TYR A 29 -0.55 -12.80 28.07
C TYR A 29 -0.80 -11.36 28.55
N ILE A 30 -1.30 -11.16 29.77
CA ILE A 30 -1.64 -9.81 30.29
C ILE A 30 -0.37 -9.00 30.54
N ARG A 31 0.72 -9.66 30.98
CA ARG A 31 2.00 -9.00 31.23
C ARG A 31 2.69 -8.52 29.96
N HIS A 32 2.50 -9.20 28.83
CA HIS A 32 3.13 -8.83 27.56
C HIS A 32 2.41 -7.65 26.88
N ARG A 33 1.07 -7.67 26.88
CA ARG A 33 0.24 -6.55 26.39
C ARG A 33 0.49 -5.24 27.17
N PHE A 34 0.68 -5.34 28.49
CA PHE A 34 1.03 -4.16 29.31
C PHE A 34 2.44 -3.62 29.02
N VAL A 35 3.41 -4.49 28.73
CA VAL A 35 4.78 -4.05 28.41
C VAL A 35 4.84 -3.43 27.02
N LEU A 36 4.10 -3.96 26.03
CA LEU A 36 3.99 -3.35 24.71
C LEU A 36 3.25 -2.01 24.74
N SER A 37 2.11 -1.93 25.44
CA SER A 37 1.39 -0.65 25.64
C SER A 37 2.21 0.38 26.41
N PHE A 38 3.09 -0.05 27.33
CA PHE A 38 4.00 0.85 28.02
C PHE A 38 5.19 1.27 27.14
N MET A 39 5.67 0.41 26.23
CA MET A 39 6.68 0.77 25.23
C MET A 39 6.10 1.74 24.17
N ASP A 40 4.82 1.61 23.82
CA ASP A 40 4.08 2.58 22.99
C ASP A 40 4.04 3.97 23.62
N SER A 41 3.83 4.05 24.95
CA SER A 41 3.72 5.34 25.64
C SER A 41 5.00 6.19 25.69
N HIS A 42 6.12 5.68 25.14
CA HIS A 42 7.41 6.38 25.09
C HIS A 42 7.95 6.58 23.66
N HIS A 43 7.20 6.21 22.62
CA HIS A 43 7.48 6.64 21.26
C HIS A 43 6.58 7.85 20.96
N SER A 44 7.18 8.98 20.60
CA SER A 44 6.49 10.16 20.07
C SER A 44 5.52 9.78 18.95
N ASP A 45 4.45 10.56 18.77
CA ASP A 45 3.36 10.48 17.76
C ASP A 45 3.83 10.22 16.30
N HIS A 46 4.46 9.09 16.07
CA HIS A 46 4.95 8.64 14.77
C HIS A 46 4.09 7.47 14.33
N ASP A 47 3.58 7.53 13.10
CA ASP A 47 2.73 6.49 12.54
C ASP A 47 3.52 5.17 12.44
N LEU A 48 3.11 4.16 13.23
CA LEU A 48 3.72 2.83 13.27
C LEU A 48 3.83 2.21 11.87
N PHE A 49 2.87 2.53 11.01
CA PHE A 49 2.86 2.09 9.61
C PHE A 49 4.03 2.69 8.81
N GLU A 50 4.25 3.99 8.89
CA GLU A 50 5.36 4.67 8.19
C GLU A 50 6.73 4.23 8.74
N GLN A 51 6.84 3.93 10.04
CA GLN A 51 8.07 3.37 10.62
C GLN A 51 8.39 1.96 10.09
N LEU A 52 7.39 1.09 9.93
CA LEU A 52 7.56 -0.22 9.30
C LEU A 52 7.96 -0.08 7.84
N CYS A 53 7.31 0.82 7.10
CA CYS A 53 7.68 1.16 5.73
C CYS A 53 9.14 1.65 5.66
N GLY A 54 9.53 2.57 6.52
CA GLY A 54 10.90 3.09 6.62
C GLY A 54 11.95 2.03 6.94
N THR A 55 11.55 0.93 7.60
CA THR A 55 12.43 -0.20 7.94
C THR A 55 12.83 -1.01 6.70
N VAL A 56 11.90 -1.23 5.77
CA VAL A 56 12.13 -2.03 4.56
C VAL A 56 12.50 -1.17 3.33
N ALA A 57 12.12 0.11 3.33
CA ALA A 57 12.37 1.05 2.24
C ALA A 57 13.83 1.07 1.75
N LYS A 58 14.02 0.92 0.42
CA LYS A 58 15.32 1.00 -0.25
C LYS A 58 15.36 2.20 -1.21
N PRO A 59 16.54 2.77 -1.50
CA PRO A 59 16.66 3.84 -2.49
C PRO A 59 16.13 3.40 -3.86
N GLY A 60 15.38 4.26 -4.54
CA GLY A 60 14.79 3.99 -5.85
C GLY A 60 13.55 3.08 -5.83
N ILE A 61 13.05 2.73 -4.63
CA ILE A 61 11.75 2.09 -4.47
C ILE A 61 10.73 3.15 -4.12
N ASP A 62 9.67 3.20 -4.91
CA ASP A 62 8.55 4.11 -4.76
C ASP A 62 7.87 3.92 -3.38
N PRO A 63 7.51 5.00 -2.67
CA PRO A 63 6.85 4.90 -1.37
C PRO A 63 5.56 4.09 -1.38
N ASN A 64 4.77 4.14 -2.44
CA ASN A 64 3.52 3.39 -2.56
C ASN A 64 3.79 1.90 -2.79
N VAL A 65 4.89 1.55 -3.47
CA VAL A 65 5.39 0.16 -3.53
C VAL A 65 5.79 -0.34 -2.15
N VAL A 66 6.47 0.49 -1.35
CA VAL A 66 6.83 0.13 0.02
C VAL A 66 5.58 -0.09 0.89
N ARG A 67 4.66 0.87 0.88
CA ARG A 67 3.40 0.84 1.66
C ARG A 67 2.56 -0.38 1.33
N ALA A 68 2.30 -0.62 0.05
CA ALA A 68 1.53 -1.78 -0.39
C ALA A 68 2.20 -3.09 0.00
N ALA A 69 3.53 -3.19 -0.13
CA ALA A 69 4.27 -4.39 0.25
C ALA A 69 4.26 -4.66 1.75
N VAL A 70 4.22 -3.62 2.60
CA VAL A 70 4.10 -3.77 4.06
C VAL A 70 2.66 -4.15 4.44
N LEU A 71 1.64 -3.53 3.84
CA LEU A 71 0.23 -3.92 4.01
C LEU A 71 0.00 -5.38 3.60
N GLN A 72 0.60 -5.78 2.47
CA GLN A 72 1.18 -7.09 2.18
C GLN A 72 1.20 -8.08 3.35
N LEU A 73 2.18 -7.81 4.21
CA LEU A 73 2.65 -8.71 5.25
C LEU A 73 1.70 -8.77 6.44
N ALA A 74 0.96 -7.68 6.69
CA ALA A 74 -0.02 -7.61 7.78
C ALA A 74 -1.39 -8.19 7.38
N ALA A 75 -1.68 -8.27 6.08
CA ALA A 75 -2.89 -8.88 5.56
C ALA A 75 -2.95 -10.40 5.83
N GLY A 76 -4.16 -10.96 5.71
CA GLY A 76 -4.40 -12.39 5.92
C GLY A 76 -4.51 -12.81 7.40
N ARG A 77 -4.79 -14.12 7.56
CA ARG A 77 -4.87 -14.90 8.81
C ARG A 77 -5.77 -14.33 9.92
N THR A 78 -7.07 -14.23 9.62
CA THR A 78 -8.16 -14.32 10.62
C THR A 78 -8.84 -15.68 10.59
N HIS A 79 -9.59 -15.97 11.66
CA HIS A 79 -10.24 -17.22 12.05
C HIS A 79 -10.80 -18.07 10.90
N GLY A 80 -10.68 -19.40 11.06
CA GLY A 80 -11.12 -20.40 10.10
C GLY A 80 -12.38 -19.98 9.34
N GLN A 81 -12.22 -19.86 8.02
CA GLN A 81 -13.31 -19.58 7.10
C GLN A 81 -14.49 -20.51 7.40
N ASP A 82 -15.60 -19.93 7.86
CA ASP A 82 -16.86 -20.65 7.92
C ASP A 82 -17.21 -21.18 6.52
N ILE A 83 -17.81 -22.37 6.46
CA ILE A 83 -18.20 -23.00 5.19
C ILE A 83 -19.23 -22.10 4.50
N GLY A 84 -18.79 -21.36 3.46
CA GLY A 84 -19.60 -20.38 2.75
C GLY A 84 -19.04 -18.94 2.78
N ALA A 85 -17.96 -18.68 3.52
CA ALA A 85 -17.29 -17.37 3.54
C ALA A 85 -16.75 -17.00 2.14
N PRO A 86 -17.22 -15.89 1.54
CA PRO A 86 -16.96 -15.58 0.14
C PRO A 86 -15.70 -14.75 -0.15
N VAL A 87 -14.96 -14.28 0.87
CA VAL A 87 -13.91 -13.25 0.68
C VAL A 87 -12.52 -13.79 1.04
N ARG A 88 -11.57 -13.66 0.11
CA ARG A 88 -10.12 -13.89 0.35
C ARG A 88 -9.62 -12.81 1.31
N GLU A 89 -8.75 -13.14 2.26
CA GLU A 89 -8.20 -12.18 3.23
C GLU A 89 -6.78 -11.69 2.85
N ASP A 90 -6.08 -12.46 2.02
CA ASP A 90 -4.73 -12.12 1.57
C ASP A 90 -4.77 -10.99 0.52
N ILE A 91 -3.71 -10.19 0.50
CA ILE A 91 -3.46 -9.16 -0.52
C ILE A 91 -2.47 -9.72 -1.55
N ASN A 92 -2.78 -9.55 -2.82
CA ASN A 92 -1.95 -9.94 -3.96
C ASN A 92 -1.53 -8.71 -4.75
N LEU A 93 -0.24 -8.59 -5.04
CA LEU A 93 0.33 -7.42 -5.69
C LEU A 93 0.97 -7.79 -7.02
N ALA A 94 0.89 -6.89 -7.99
CA ALA A 94 1.77 -6.90 -9.15
C ALA A 94 2.57 -5.60 -9.19
N VAL A 95 3.89 -5.70 -9.30
CA VAL A 95 4.79 -4.55 -9.39
C VAL A 95 5.65 -4.67 -10.63
N VAL A 96 5.64 -3.63 -11.45
CA VAL A 96 6.49 -3.52 -12.63
C VAL A 96 7.53 -2.44 -12.38
N ALA A 97 8.79 -2.84 -12.31
CA ALA A 97 9.90 -1.98 -11.91
C ALA A 97 10.97 -1.89 -13.00
N ASP A 98 11.54 -0.70 -13.19
CA ASP A 98 12.72 -0.51 -14.06
C ASP A 98 13.87 -1.43 -13.63
N ALA A 99 14.59 -2.00 -14.60
CA ALA A 99 15.67 -2.96 -14.37
C ALA A 99 16.87 -2.39 -13.61
N ASN A 100 17.04 -1.06 -13.61
CA ASN A 100 18.11 -0.37 -12.90
C ASN A 100 17.82 -0.22 -11.39
N VAL A 101 16.58 -0.45 -10.96
CA VAL A 101 16.19 -0.46 -9.55
C VAL A 101 16.60 -1.77 -8.92
N ASN A 102 17.20 -1.72 -7.72
CA ASN A 102 17.63 -2.92 -7.01
C ASN A 102 16.45 -3.59 -6.28
N PHE A 103 15.48 -4.04 -7.07
CA PHE A 103 14.22 -4.58 -6.59
C PHE A 103 14.42 -5.87 -5.77
N SER A 104 15.35 -6.75 -6.17
CA SER A 104 15.66 -7.96 -5.40
C SER A 104 16.15 -7.65 -3.99
N ARG A 105 16.92 -6.57 -3.77
CA ARG A 105 17.31 -6.14 -2.40
C ARG A 105 16.15 -5.60 -1.59
N PHE A 106 15.14 -5.02 -2.23
CA PHE A 106 13.93 -4.62 -1.55
C PHE A 106 13.14 -5.85 -1.09
N LEU A 107 12.95 -6.83 -1.97
CA LEU A 107 12.32 -8.11 -1.63
C LEU A 107 13.03 -8.81 -0.47
N THR A 108 14.35 -8.98 -0.52
CA THR A 108 15.12 -9.54 0.62
C THR A 108 14.89 -8.76 1.93
N GLY A 109 14.69 -7.43 1.85
CA GLY A 109 14.36 -6.62 3.02
C GLY A 109 13.00 -6.93 3.63
N LEU A 110 12.01 -7.31 2.82
CA LEU A 110 10.70 -7.78 3.28
C LEU A 110 10.80 -9.19 3.87
N GLU A 111 11.58 -10.08 3.24
CA GLU A 111 11.81 -11.44 3.74
C GLU A 111 12.47 -11.43 5.13
N ASP A 112 13.42 -10.51 5.34
CA ASP A 112 14.15 -10.33 6.59
C ASP A 112 13.25 -9.95 7.79
N ILE A 113 12.03 -9.47 7.56
CA ILE A 113 11.05 -9.12 8.60
C ILE A 113 9.91 -10.14 8.71
N LEU A 114 10.05 -11.30 8.07
CA LEU A 114 9.14 -12.44 8.21
C LEU A 114 9.87 -13.68 8.76
N PRO A 115 9.14 -14.67 9.33
CA PRO A 115 9.71 -15.98 9.59
C PRO A 115 10.19 -16.63 8.29
N GLU A 116 11.43 -17.15 8.24
CA GLU A 116 12.02 -17.74 7.03
C GLU A 116 11.14 -18.84 6.40
N SER A 117 10.49 -19.67 7.21
CA SER A 117 9.58 -20.73 6.73
C SER A 117 8.29 -20.21 6.10
N GLY A 118 8.00 -18.92 6.27
CA GLY A 118 6.81 -18.23 5.77
C GLY A 118 6.98 -17.61 4.40
N VAL A 119 8.17 -17.70 3.79
CA VAL A 119 8.50 -17.03 2.54
C VAL A 119 8.81 -18.06 1.47
N ALA A 120 8.25 -17.85 0.28
CA ALA A 120 8.65 -18.55 -0.93
C ALA A 120 9.15 -17.54 -1.96
N HIS A 121 10.37 -17.73 -2.46
CA HIS A 121 10.92 -16.90 -3.53
C HIS A 121 11.14 -17.74 -4.79
N LEU A 122 10.43 -17.37 -5.86
CA LEU A 122 10.49 -18.02 -7.16
C LEU A 122 10.99 -17.03 -8.23
N ASN A 123 11.61 -17.58 -9.27
CA ASN A 123 11.95 -16.84 -10.48
C ASN A 123 11.18 -17.42 -11.67
N GLY A 124 10.42 -16.57 -12.38
CA GLY A 124 9.52 -16.96 -13.45
C GLY A 124 10.17 -17.70 -14.60
N THR A 125 11.47 -17.46 -14.88
CA THR A 125 12.20 -18.16 -15.95
C THR A 125 12.49 -19.64 -15.65
N SER A 126 12.44 -20.03 -14.38
CA SER A 126 12.79 -21.38 -13.91
C SER A 126 11.66 -22.08 -13.15
N ALA A 127 10.61 -21.33 -12.79
CA ALA A 127 9.43 -21.87 -12.14
C ALA A 127 8.74 -22.89 -13.05
N THR A 128 8.58 -24.11 -12.54
CA THR A 128 7.84 -25.18 -13.22
C THR A 128 6.52 -25.42 -12.51
N HIS A 129 5.50 -25.88 -13.23
CA HIS A 129 4.21 -26.23 -12.62
C HIS A 129 4.35 -27.17 -11.41
N SER A 130 5.19 -28.20 -11.50
CA SER A 130 5.43 -29.14 -10.39
C SER A 130 6.18 -28.54 -9.21
N GLY A 131 7.11 -27.61 -9.45
CA GLY A 131 7.89 -26.97 -8.39
C GLY A 131 7.12 -25.85 -7.69
N ALA A 132 6.38 -25.05 -8.45
CA ALA A 132 5.63 -23.91 -7.95
C ALA A 132 4.27 -24.30 -7.35
N ILE A 133 3.48 -25.11 -8.07
CA ILE A 133 2.12 -25.48 -7.69
C ILE A 133 2.13 -26.84 -6.99
N GLY A 134 2.80 -27.83 -7.58
CA GLY A 134 2.86 -29.17 -7.07
C GLY A 134 2.51 -30.22 -8.12
N SER A 135 2.64 -31.49 -7.75
CA SER A 135 2.36 -32.60 -8.65
C SER A 135 1.71 -33.77 -7.93
N VAL A 136 0.90 -34.51 -8.68
CA VAL A 136 0.29 -35.76 -8.21
C VAL A 136 1.03 -36.94 -8.83
N LYS A 137 1.58 -37.81 -8.00
CA LYS A 137 2.27 -39.04 -8.38
C LYS A 137 1.81 -40.19 -7.50
N ASP A 138 1.47 -41.33 -8.11
CA ASP A 138 1.04 -42.55 -7.42
C ASP A 138 -0.11 -42.34 -6.42
N GLY A 139 -1.03 -41.42 -6.73
CA GLY A 139 -2.18 -41.08 -5.87
C GLY A 139 -1.85 -40.14 -4.71
N SER A 140 -0.59 -39.72 -4.56
CA SER A 140 -0.14 -38.76 -3.55
C SER A 140 0.11 -37.38 -4.17
N LEU A 141 -0.28 -36.34 -3.46
CA LEU A 141 0.00 -34.95 -3.81
C LEU A 141 1.27 -34.47 -3.12
N SER A 142 2.21 -33.97 -3.92
CA SER A 142 3.32 -33.12 -3.48
C SER A 142 2.95 -31.68 -3.78
N ARG A 143 2.88 -30.84 -2.75
CA ARG A 143 2.52 -29.42 -2.87
C ARG A 143 3.78 -28.60 -3.17
N GLY A 144 3.65 -27.63 -4.06
CA GLY A 144 4.62 -26.55 -4.21
C GLY A 144 4.29 -25.38 -3.27
N PRO A 145 5.14 -24.35 -3.23
CA PRO A 145 5.00 -23.24 -2.29
C PRO A 145 3.65 -22.52 -2.35
N PHE A 146 3.05 -22.36 -3.53
CA PHE A 146 1.75 -21.69 -3.66
C PHE A 146 0.58 -22.48 -3.04
N LEU A 147 0.76 -23.76 -2.71
CA LEU A 147 -0.24 -24.61 -2.06
C LEU A 147 0.16 -25.00 -0.63
N ASP A 148 1.27 -24.47 -0.14
CA ASP A 148 1.74 -24.68 1.22
C ASP A 148 1.08 -23.66 2.15
N LYS A 149 0.45 -24.15 3.21
CA LYS A 149 -0.28 -23.34 4.19
C LYS A 149 0.64 -22.55 5.13
N ASP A 150 1.90 -23.00 5.23
CA ASP A 150 2.87 -22.38 6.14
C ASP A 150 3.46 -21.11 5.50
N ILE A 151 3.41 -21.02 4.17
CA ILE A 151 3.78 -19.84 3.38
C ILE A 151 2.79 -18.70 3.64
N ILE A 152 3.33 -17.53 3.95
CA ILE A 152 2.64 -16.26 4.20
C ILE A 152 2.68 -15.40 2.95
N VAL A 153 3.82 -15.38 2.26
CA VAL A 153 3.98 -14.62 1.02
C VAL A 153 4.85 -15.39 0.02
N SER A 154 4.45 -15.35 -1.25
CA SER A 154 5.21 -15.88 -2.37
C SER A 154 5.65 -14.74 -3.29
N TYR A 155 6.95 -14.51 -3.38
CA TYR A 155 7.57 -13.57 -4.32
C TYR A 155 7.88 -14.27 -5.65
N VAL A 156 7.44 -13.67 -6.76
CA VAL A 156 7.73 -14.17 -8.11
C VAL A 156 8.45 -13.08 -8.90
N GLU A 157 9.77 -13.14 -8.94
CA GLU A 157 10.55 -12.28 -9.84
C GLU A 157 10.45 -12.75 -11.28
N GLN A 158 10.56 -11.81 -12.23
CA GLN A 158 10.43 -12.09 -13.66
C GLN A 158 9.11 -12.81 -13.97
N SER A 159 8.02 -12.40 -13.33
CA SER A 159 6.69 -13.00 -13.49
C SER A 159 6.16 -12.95 -14.93
N GLY A 160 6.64 -12.02 -15.76
CA GLY A 160 6.40 -12.00 -17.21
C GLY A 160 6.98 -13.18 -18.00
N ALA A 161 7.93 -13.92 -17.42
CA ALA A 161 8.56 -15.09 -18.03
C ALA A 161 7.91 -16.43 -17.62
N LEU A 162 6.85 -16.40 -16.83
CA LEU A 162 6.14 -17.62 -16.40
C LEU A 162 5.58 -18.38 -17.61
N ASP A 163 5.70 -19.71 -17.57
CA ASP A 163 5.05 -20.56 -18.56
C ASP A 163 3.51 -20.52 -18.41
N SER A 164 2.80 -20.90 -19.48
CA SER A 164 1.34 -20.83 -19.51
C SER A 164 0.66 -21.74 -18.48
N ARG A 165 1.26 -22.89 -18.13
CA ARG A 165 0.69 -23.79 -17.13
C ARG A 165 0.81 -23.22 -15.73
N VAL A 166 1.93 -22.60 -15.39
CA VAL A 166 2.10 -21.91 -14.11
C VAL A 166 1.18 -20.69 -14.06
N THR A 167 1.10 -19.93 -15.15
CA THR A 167 0.23 -18.75 -15.26
C THR A 167 -1.25 -19.10 -15.06
N ASP A 168 -1.78 -20.10 -15.75
CA ASP A 168 -3.19 -20.49 -15.61
C ASP A 168 -3.49 -21.05 -14.21
N ALA A 169 -2.54 -21.78 -13.62
CA ALA A 169 -2.67 -22.29 -12.25
C ALA A 169 -2.66 -21.15 -11.21
N LEU A 170 -1.78 -20.17 -11.39
CA LEU A 170 -1.66 -19.03 -10.50
C LEU A 170 -2.88 -18.10 -10.62
N GLN A 171 -3.44 -17.93 -11.84
CA GLN A 171 -4.71 -17.22 -12.03
C GLN A 171 -5.82 -17.85 -11.17
N GLN A 172 -5.98 -19.18 -11.22
CA GLN A 172 -7.00 -19.86 -10.40
C GLN A 172 -6.78 -19.64 -8.90
N ILE A 173 -5.52 -19.70 -8.45
CA ILE A 173 -5.13 -19.48 -7.05
C ILE A 173 -5.48 -18.06 -6.62
N LEU A 174 -5.11 -17.06 -7.43
CA LEU A 174 -5.42 -15.67 -7.16
C LEU A 174 -6.95 -15.48 -7.10
N ASP A 175 -7.70 -15.93 -8.10
CA ASP A 175 -9.16 -15.68 -8.17
C ASP A 175 -9.95 -16.37 -7.05
N SER A 176 -9.53 -17.54 -6.58
CA SER A 176 -10.37 -18.39 -5.72
C SER A 176 -9.72 -18.84 -4.41
N SER A 177 -8.44 -18.52 -4.18
CA SER A 177 -7.63 -19.07 -3.08
C SER A 177 -7.65 -20.61 -3.03
N ARG A 178 -7.82 -21.25 -4.20
CA ARG A 178 -7.90 -22.71 -4.34
C ARG A 178 -7.27 -23.16 -5.65
N TYR A 179 -6.79 -24.40 -5.66
CA TYR A 179 -6.33 -25.06 -6.87
C TYR A 179 -6.87 -26.49 -6.97
N SER A 180 -7.33 -26.86 -8.16
CA SER A 180 -7.96 -28.17 -8.40
C SER A 180 -7.07 -29.06 -9.26
N PHE A 181 -6.69 -30.21 -8.71
CA PHE A 181 -6.00 -31.25 -9.45
C PHE A 181 -7.01 -32.26 -10.00
N THR A 182 -6.94 -32.49 -11.32
CA THR A 182 -7.70 -33.54 -11.99
C THR A 182 -6.77 -34.41 -12.82
N LYS A 183 -6.61 -35.67 -12.41
CA LYS A 183 -5.97 -36.76 -13.16
C LYS A 183 -6.87 -37.99 -13.14
N ARG A 184 -6.61 -38.97 -14.02
CA ARG A 184 -7.46 -40.17 -14.23
C ARG A 184 -7.98 -40.83 -12.94
N ASN A 185 -7.15 -40.91 -11.90
CA ASN A 185 -7.50 -41.52 -10.60
C ASN A 185 -7.27 -40.58 -9.41
N TYR A 186 -7.20 -39.26 -9.62
CA TYR A 186 -6.98 -38.29 -8.56
C TYR A 186 -7.77 -37.02 -8.86
N GLN A 187 -8.71 -36.69 -7.98
CA GLN A 187 -9.47 -35.46 -8.03
C GLN A 187 -9.48 -34.85 -6.64
N SER A 188 -8.88 -33.69 -6.49
CA SER A 188 -8.79 -32.99 -5.20
C SER A 188 -8.64 -31.50 -5.42
N THR A 189 -9.31 -30.71 -4.59
CA THR A 189 -9.16 -29.27 -4.52
C THR A 189 -8.42 -28.94 -3.23
N VAL A 190 -7.41 -28.08 -3.36
CA VAL A 190 -6.56 -27.64 -2.26
C VAL A 190 -6.82 -26.16 -2.03
N ASN A 191 -7.17 -25.80 -0.81
CA ASN A 191 -7.20 -24.39 -0.40
C ASN A 191 -5.76 -23.91 -0.19
N THR A 192 -5.53 -22.67 -0.57
CA THR A 192 -4.25 -21.96 -0.40
C THR A 192 -4.49 -20.72 0.44
N THR A 193 -3.42 -20.29 1.11
CA THR A 193 -3.34 -19.12 1.98
C THR A 193 -2.04 -18.41 1.68
N GLY A 194 -2.00 -17.11 1.90
CA GLY A 194 -0.81 -16.28 1.73
C GLY A 194 -0.88 -15.43 0.48
N GLY A 195 -0.28 -14.23 0.59
CA GLY A 195 -0.21 -13.27 -0.49
C GLY A 195 0.78 -13.69 -1.58
N VAL A 196 0.53 -13.21 -2.80
CA VAL A 196 1.40 -13.38 -3.96
C VAL A 196 1.87 -12.01 -4.39
N PHE A 197 3.18 -11.85 -4.53
CA PHE A 197 3.82 -10.64 -5.02
C PHE A 197 4.46 -10.97 -6.37
N LEU A 198 3.87 -10.45 -7.45
CA LEU A 198 4.39 -10.60 -8.81
C LEU A 198 5.29 -9.42 -9.13
N ALA A 199 6.58 -9.69 -9.35
CA ALA A 199 7.52 -8.68 -9.78
C ALA A 199 7.88 -8.91 -11.25
N ALA A 200 7.85 -7.85 -12.05
CA ALA A 200 8.29 -7.89 -13.43
C ALA A 200 9.01 -6.61 -13.82
N THR A 201 9.57 -6.62 -15.02
CA THR A 201 10.29 -5.49 -15.61
C THR A 201 9.54 -5.06 -16.87
N PRO A 202 9.39 -3.77 -17.16
CA PRO A 202 8.70 -3.32 -18.36
C PRO A 202 9.40 -3.81 -19.64
N SER A 203 8.66 -3.79 -20.75
CA SER A 203 9.21 -4.09 -22.08
C SER A 203 10.43 -3.20 -22.36
N GLY A 204 11.55 -3.79 -22.77
CA GLY A 204 12.79 -3.04 -23.03
C GLY A 204 13.66 -2.75 -21.80
N GLY A 205 13.19 -3.09 -20.58
CA GLY A 205 13.99 -2.99 -19.35
C GLY A 205 13.72 -1.75 -18.52
N SER A 206 13.20 -0.68 -19.11
CA SER A 206 12.77 0.54 -18.42
C SER A 206 11.48 1.06 -19.04
N PHE A 207 10.68 1.82 -18.29
CA PHE A 207 9.51 2.48 -18.84
C PHE A 207 9.91 3.51 -19.91
N ASP A 208 9.26 3.44 -21.06
CA ASP A 208 9.30 4.45 -22.11
C ASP A 208 8.30 5.56 -21.77
N GLU A 209 8.78 6.79 -21.61
CA GLU A 209 7.94 7.96 -21.30
C GLU A 209 6.97 8.32 -22.42
N TYR A 210 7.26 7.92 -23.66
CA TYR A 210 6.44 8.20 -24.84
C TYR A 210 5.40 7.09 -25.12
N GLU A 211 5.39 6.01 -24.33
CA GLU A 211 4.40 4.93 -24.43
C GLU A 211 3.54 4.86 -23.15
N LYS A 212 2.25 4.55 -23.30
CA LYS A 212 1.35 4.39 -22.15
C LYS A 212 1.88 3.29 -21.21
N PRO A 213 2.05 3.54 -19.89
CA PRO A 213 2.61 2.55 -18.97
C PRO A 213 1.83 1.22 -18.92
N SER A 214 0.51 1.27 -19.09
CA SER A 214 -0.37 0.09 -19.14
C SER A 214 -0.06 -0.87 -20.30
N ARG A 215 0.54 -0.39 -21.42
CA ARG A 215 0.96 -1.23 -22.55
C ARG A 215 2.32 -1.88 -22.33
N GLN A 216 3.08 -1.36 -21.38
CA GLN A 216 4.45 -1.78 -21.09
C GLN A 216 4.51 -2.88 -20.01
N LEU A 217 3.36 -3.24 -19.42
CA LEU A 217 3.29 -4.30 -18.42
C LEU A 217 3.61 -5.67 -19.04
N THR A 218 4.63 -6.34 -18.50
CA THR A 218 5.02 -7.68 -18.95
C THR A 218 4.39 -8.79 -18.12
N VAL A 219 3.77 -8.46 -16.97
CA VAL A 219 2.96 -9.42 -16.21
C VAL A 219 1.78 -9.87 -17.08
N PRO A 220 1.51 -11.18 -17.21
CA PRO A 220 0.37 -11.67 -17.99
C PRO A 220 -0.93 -11.01 -17.54
N LEU A 221 -1.72 -10.46 -18.48
CA LEU A 221 -2.94 -9.69 -18.16
C LEU A 221 -3.94 -10.46 -17.28
N LYS A 222 -4.01 -11.79 -17.44
CA LYS A 222 -4.83 -12.68 -16.59
C LYS A 222 -4.43 -12.63 -15.12
N LEU A 223 -3.14 -12.49 -14.82
CA LEU A 223 -2.63 -12.36 -13.45
C LEU A 223 -2.83 -10.94 -12.93
N VAL A 224 -2.56 -9.92 -13.76
CA VAL A 224 -2.83 -8.51 -13.45
C VAL A 224 -4.29 -8.33 -13.02
N LYS A 225 -5.24 -8.92 -13.76
CA LYS A 225 -6.67 -8.87 -13.43
C LYS A 225 -7.08 -9.72 -12.24
N ALA A 226 -6.17 -10.49 -11.65
CA ALA A 226 -6.39 -11.33 -10.47
C ALA A 226 -5.63 -10.83 -9.22
N THR A 227 -4.73 -9.84 -9.36
CA THR A 227 -4.06 -9.11 -8.26
C THR A 227 -4.87 -7.91 -7.80
N ASP A 228 -4.72 -7.51 -6.55
CA ASP A 228 -5.54 -6.46 -5.92
C ASP A 228 -5.12 -5.05 -6.28
N LEU A 229 -3.82 -4.85 -6.49
CA LEU A 229 -3.22 -3.57 -6.83
C LEU A 229 -2.05 -3.82 -7.77
N VAL A 230 -1.89 -2.93 -8.76
CA VAL A 230 -0.78 -2.96 -9.72
C VAL A 230 0.00 -1.65 -9.58
N LEU A 231 1.28 -1.74 -9.23
CA LEU A 231 2.12 -0.58 -8.97
C LEU A 231 3.26 -0.52 -9.98
N LEU A 232 3.61 0.70 -10.37
CA LEU A 232 4.77 0.96 -11.21
C LEU A 232 5.91 1.47 -10.32
N ASN A 233 7.13 1.11 -10.66
CA ASN A 233 8.32 1.62 -9.98
C ASN A 233 9.32 2.13 -11.01
N LYS A 234 9.14 3.39 -11.41
CA LYS A 234 10.05 4.10 -12.30
C LYS A 234 11.34 4.46 -11.56
N SER A 235 12.44 4.59 -12.29
CA SER A 235 13.77 4.79 -11.70
C SER A 235 14.02 6.17 -11.10
N ASP A 236 13.17 7.14 -11.44
CA ASP A 236 13.09 8.47 -10.86
C ASP A 236 12.10 8.58 -9.69
N ALA A 237 11.48 7.46 -9.28
CA ALA A 237 10.55 7.43 -8.16
C ALA A 237 11.17 8.06 -6.91
N GLY A 238 10.35 8.85 -6.20
CA GLY A 238 10.74 9.53 -4.98
C GLY A 238 11.32 8.57 -3.94
N GLY A 239 12.17 9.09 -3.06
CA GLY A 239 12.64 8.32 -1.92
C GLY A 239 11.61 8.32 -0.79
N PHE A 240 11.42 7.18 -0.14
CA PHE A 240 10.72 7.14 1.14
C PHE A 240 11.46 8.01 2.16
N ASP A 241 10.78 8.95 2.81
CA ASP A 241 11.40 9.77 3.85
C ASP A 241 11.79 8.89 5.04
N ARG A 242 13.06 8.98 5.45
CA ARG A 242 13.65 8.16 6.53
C ARG A 242 13.80 8.95 7.82
N SER A 243 13.17 10.12 7.90
CA SER A 243 13.10 10.96 9.10
C SER A 243 12.31 10.26 10.22
N GLU A 244 11.25 9.56 9.85
CA GLU A 244 10.48 8.65 10.70
C GLU A 244 11.40 7.51 11.19
N GLY A 245 11.38 7.26 12.50
CA GLY A 245 12.20 6.25 13.14
C GLY A 245 12.07 4.87 12.49
N LYS A 246 13.15 4.07 12.52
CA LYS A 246 13.13 2.71 11.94
C LYS A 246 13.04 1.66 13.05
N PHE A 247 12.22 0.65 12.83
CA PHE A 247 12.29 -0.56 13.63
C PHE A 247 13.61 -1.29 13.39
N SER A 248 14.06 -2.01 14.42
CA SER A 248 14.97 -3.13 14.17
C SER A 248 14.21 -4.22 13.39
N LYS A 249 14.92 -5.05 12.60
CA LYS A 249 14.29 -6.17 11.87
C LYS A 249 13.49 -7.09 12.79
N GLU A 250 14.04 -7.38 13.98
CA GLU A 250 13.37 -8.22 14.98
C GLU A 250 12.10 -7.57 15.53
N SER A 251 12.13 -6.26 15.78
CA SER A 251 10.96 -5.49 16.23
C SER A 251 9.89 -5.45 15.14
N ALA A 252 10.25 -5.19 13.89
CA ALA A 252 9.33 -5.19 12.76
C ALA A 252 8.67 -6.56 12.57
N ALA A 253 9.46 -7.64 12.60
CA ALA A 253 8.93 -9.00 12.49
C ALA A 253 7.95 -9.32 13.64
N LYS A 254 8.31 -8.97 14.87
CA LYS A 254 7.43 -9.16 16.03
C LYS A 254 6.13 -8.36 15.88
N HIS A 255 6.20 -7.15 15.34
CA HIS A 255 5.05 -6.29 15.13
C HIS A 255 4.08 -6.88 14.09
N ILE A 256 4.59 -7.32 12.93
CA ILE A 256 3.78 -8.01 11.91
C ILE A 256 3.10 -9.25 12.50
N LEU A 257 3.83 -10.07 13.27
CA LEU A 257 3.26 -11.24 13.94
C LEU A 257 2.18 -10.87 14.99
N GLU A 258 2.29 -9.71 15.63
CA GLU A 258 1.28 -9.23 16.57
C GLU A 258 0.03 -8.73 15.83
N SER A 259 0.20 -8.02 14.71
CA SER A 259 -0.92 -7.52 13.90
C SER A 259 -1.87 -8.61 13.40
N TRP A 260 -1.37 -9.85 13.19
CA TRP A 260 -2.20 -10.99 12.79
C TRP A 260 -3.16 -11.48 13.87
N LYS A 261 -3.06 -10.97 15.09
CA LYS A 261 -4.00 -11.28 16.19
C LYS A 261 -5.14 -10.27 16.29
N THR A 262 -5.08 -9.20 15.51
CA THR A 262 -6.07 -8.13 15.46
C THR A 262 -7.00 -8.35 14.28
N TYR A 263 -8.30 -8.14 14.50
CA TYR A 263 -9.36 -8.44 13.53
C TYR A 263 -10.32 -7.26 13.40
N PRO A 264 -9.88 -6.18 12.72
CA PRO A 264 -10.66 -4.96 12.65
C PRO A 264 -11.94 -5.16 11.84
N GLU A 265 -13.04 -4.61 12.34
CA GLU A 265 -14.27 -4.44 11.55
C GLU A 265 -14.27 -3.05 10.91
N LEU A 266 -14.75 -2.94 9.67
CA LEU A 266 -14.85 -1.65 9.00
C LEU A 266 -15.93 -0.77 9.64
N SER A 267 -15.54 0.44 10.03
CA SER A 267 -16.47 1.50 10.41
C SER A 267 -17.37 1.90 9.24
N SER A 268 -18.52 2.51 9.53
CA SER A 268 -19.40 3.03 8.47
C SER A 268 -18.70 4.08 7.59
N GLY A 269 -17.90 4.97 8.19
CA GLY A 269 -17.17 5.99 7.45
C GLY A 269 -16.13 5.41 6.49
N ALA A 270 -15.44 4.34 6.88
CA ALA A 270 -14.53 3.61 5.98
C ALA A 270 -15.29 2.98 4.80
N ILE A 271 -16.47 2.39 5.06
CA ILE A 271 -17.31 1.79 4.02
C ILE A 271 -17.76 2.85 3.01
N ASP A 272 -18.26 3.99 3.50
CA ASP A 272 -18.76 5.08 2.65
C ASP A 272 -17.64 5.59 1.72
N LEU A 273 -16.45 5.88 2.27
CA LEU A 273 -15.29 6.34 1.47
C LEU A 273 -14.87 5.35 0.38
N ILE A 274 -14.85 4.05 0.71
CA ILE A 274 -14.52 3.01 -0.27
C ILE A 274 -15.60 2.94 -1.36
N GLN A 275 -16.88 3.01 -0.99
CA GLN A 275 -17.99 2.94 -1.95
C GLN A 275 -18.04 4.15 -2.88
N ASP A 276 -17.75 5.34 -2.35
CA ASP A 276 -17.65 6.58 -3.14
C ASP A 276 -16.52 6.44 -4.17
N TYR A 277 -15.32 6.04 -3.73
CA TYR A 277 -14.19 5.82 -4.64
C TYR A 277 -14.47 4.76 -5.71
N VAL A 278 -15.08 3.63 -5.33
CA VAL A 278 -15.44 2.55 -6.27
C VAL A 278 -16.49 3.04 -7.29
N SER A 279 -17.39 3.92 -6.87
CA SER A 279 -18.39 4.53 -7.74
C SER A 279 -17.74 5.47 -8.76
N ASP A 280 -16.86 6.35 -8.30
CA ASP A 280 -16.10 7.26 -9.17
C ASP A 280 -15.19 6.48 -10.14
N TYR A 281 -14.51 5.44 -9.65
CA TYR A 281 -13.71 4.54 -10.49
C TYR A 281 -14.56 3.86 -11.57
N ARG A 282 -15.75 3.40 -11.21
CA ARG A 282 -16.67 2.75 -12.16
C ARG A 282 -17.07 3.72 -13.27
N GLU A 283 -17.41 4.95 -12.92
CA GLU A 283 -17.74 5.98 -13.91
C GLU A 283 -16.54 6.27 -14.81
N ALA A 284 -15.34 6.39 -14.23
CA ALA A 284 -14.12 6.59 -14.99
C ALA A 284 -13.90 5.47 -16.04
N ILE A 285 -14.04 4.19 -15.65
CA ILE A 285 -13.80 3.07 -16.59
C ILE A 285 -14.90 2.90 -17.63
N ASP A 286 -16.15 3.27 -17.34
CA ASP A 286 -17.26 3.21 -18.29
C ASP A 286 -17.07 4.22 -19.44
N ASN A 287 -16.33 5.30 -19.18
CA ASN A 287 -15.99 6.33 -20.16
C ASN A 287 -14.72 6.02 -20.98
N ILE A 288 -13.98 4.95 -20.67
CA ILE A 288 -12.76 4.60 -21.42
C ILE A 288 -13.12 3.89 -22.73
N ASP A 289 -12.72 4.47 -23.87
CA ASP A 289 -12.85 3.80 -25.17
C ASP A 289 -11.87 2.61 -25.27
N VAL A 290 -12.40 1.41 -25.07
CA VAL A 290 -11.66 0.14 -25.15
C VAL A 290 -11.02 -0.09 -26.52
N SER A 291 -11.51 0.56 -27.58
CA SER A 291 -10.95 0.43 -28.93
C SER A 291 -9.68 1.26 -29.15
N GLU A 292 -9.52 2.36 -28.41
CA GLU A 292 -8.35 3.25 -28.44
C GLU A 292 -7.33 2.86 -27.36
N TYR A 293 -7.82 2.38 -26.20
CA TYR A 293 -7.01 1.87 -25.11
C TYR A 293 -6.83 0.36 -25.23
N GLY A 294 -5.78 -0.07 -25.95
CA GLY A 294 -5.37 -1.46 -26.02
C GLY A 294 -5.31 -2.09 -24.62
N SER A 295 -6.17 -3.09 -24.39
CA SER A 295 -6.41 -3.77 -23.10
C SER A 295 -6.17 -2.89 -21.86
N THR A 296 -7.11 -2.00 -21.55
CA THR A 296 -7.11 -1.27 -20.29
C THR A 296 -6.91 -2.21 -19.10
N VAL A 297 -5.99 -1.84 -18.22
CA VAL A 297 -5.77 -2.53 -16.94
C VAL A 297 -6.82 -2.02 -15.98
N THR A 298 -8.05 -2.50 -16.14
CA THR A 298 -9.17 -2.17 -15.27
C THR A 298 -9.57 -3.37 -14.42
N PHE A 299 -10.01 -3.05 -13.21
CA PHE A 299 -10.54 -4.00 -12.24
C PHE A 299 -12.07 -3.91 -12.24
N GLY A 300 -12.74 -5.04 -11.98
CA GLY A 300 -14.20 -4.99 -11.77
C GLY A 300 -14.52 -4.26 -10.46
N PRO A 301 -15.56 -3.41 -10.39
CA PRO A 301 -15.87 -2.62 -9.18
C PRO A 301 -16.02 -3.45 -7.90
N ALA A 302 -16.68 -4.61 -7.95
CA ALA A 302 -16.82 -5.49 -6.79
C ALA A 302 -15.47 -6.01 -6.28
N ARG A 303 -14.55 -6.32 -7.20
CA ARG A 303 -13.21 -6.80 -6.87
C ARG A 303 -12.35 -5.67 -6.31
N LEU A 304 -12.50 -4.46 -6.84
CA LEU A 304 -11.84 -3.27 -6.32
C LEU A 304 -12.31 -2.97 -4.89
N GLU A 305 -13.62 -2.99 -4.63
CA GLU A 305 -14.17 -2.81 -3.28
C GLU A 305 -13.60 -3.84 -2.30
N GLU A 306 -13.60 -5.13 -2.65
CA GLU A 306 -13.01 -6.20 -1.84
C GLU A 306 -11.51 -6.00 -1.59
N SER A 307 -10.78 -5.47 -2.57
CA SER A 307 -9.36 -5.12 -2.40
C SER A 307 -9.19 -3.99 -1.41
N MET A 308 -9.89 -2.87 -1.59
CA MET A 308 -9.76 -1.71 -0.71
C MET A 308 -10.14 -2.02 0.73
N ARG A 309 -11.19 -2.84 0.95
CA ARG A 309 -11.55 -3.33 2.28
C ARG A 309 -10.40 -4.07 2.96
N ARG A 310 -9.76 -5.00 2.26
CA ARG A 310 -8.59 -5.74 2.78
C ARG A 310 -7.40 -4.86 3.09
N PHE A 311 -7.09 -3.90 2.22
CA PHE A 311 -6.01 -2.95 2.46
C PHE A 311 -6.31 -2.08 3.69
N THR A 312 -7.57 -1.65 3.84
CA THR A 312 -8.01 -0.81 4.96
C THR A 312 -7.93 -1.56 6.28
N GLU A 313 -8.39 -2.83 6.31
CA GLU A 313 -8.22 -3.73 7.44
C GLU A 313 -6.75 -4.03 7.74
N ALA A 314 -5.91 -4.21 6.72
CA ALA A 314 -4.47 -4.43 6.89
C ALA A 314 -3.78 -3.20 7.52
N HIS A 315 -4.20 -2.00 7.16
CA HIS A 315 -3.69 -0.76 7.75
C HIS A 315 -4.07 -0.66 9.23
N ALA A 316 -5.34 -0.92 9.57
CA ALA A 316 -5.81 -0.98 10.96
C ALA A 316 -5.09 -2.09 11.77
N LYS A 317 -4.86 -3.27 11.16
CA LYS A 317 -4.08 -4.36 11.77
C LYS A 317 -2.67 -3.92 12.15
N ILE A 318 -1.97 -3.20 11.26
CA ILE A 318 -0.63 -2.67 11.55
C ILE A 318 -0.67 -1.71 12.75
N ARG A 319 -1.72 -0.91 12.86
CA ARG A 319 -1.89 0.02 13.98
C ARG A 319 -2.46 -0.63 15.24
N LEU A 320 -2.69 -1.96 15.19
CA LEU A 320 -3.29 -2.75 16.26
C LEU A 320 -4.68 -2.23 16.69
N GLU A 321 -5.42 -1.68 15.73
CA GLU A 321 -6.76 -1.13 15.91
C GLU A 321 -7.82 -2.22 15.75
N ASP A 322 -8.80 -2.27 16.66
CA ASP A 322 -9.92 -3.23 16.61
C ASP A 322 -11.05 -2.79 15.64
N GLU A 323 -10.95 -1.59 15.07
CA GLU A 323 -11.89 -1.04 14.09
C GLU A 323 -11.10 -0.34 12.97
N ALA A 324 -11.46 -0.61 11.73
CA ALA A 324 -10.88 0.04 10.55
C ALA A 324 -11.68 1.32 10.23
N THR A 325 -11.08 2.46 10.56
CA THR A 325 -11.69 3.79 10.56
C THR A 325 -11.61 4.48 9.19
N ALA A 326 -12.31 5.61 9.06
CA ALA A 326 -12.22 6.47 7.87
C ALA A 326 -10.79 6.95 7.59
N GLU A 327 -9.99 7.24 8.62
CA GLU A 327 -8.57 7.62 8.49
C GLU A 327 -7.76 6.52 7.80
N ASN A 328 -8.01 5.25 8.16
CA ASN A 328 -7.36 4.14 7.47
C ASN A 328 -7.81 4.07 6.00
N ALA A 329 -9.10 4.29 5.72
CA ALA A 329 -9.63 4.22 4.36
C ALA A 329 -9.09 5.36 3.47
N GLU A 330 -8.89 6.56 4.01
CA GLU A 330 -8.30 7.70 3.28
C GLU A 330 -6.89 7.37 2.77
N VAL A 331 -6.03 6.81 3.62
CA VAL A 331 -4.67 6.36 3.23
C VAL A 331 -4.72 5.33 2.10
N ILE A 332 -5.68 4.40 2.16
CA ILE A 332 -5.84 3.37 1.12
C ILE A 332 -6.42 3.94 -0.17
N VAL A 333 -7.36 4.88 -0.07
CA VAL A 333 -7.92 5.58 -1.22
C VAL A 333 -6.82 6.31 -1.99
N ASP A 334 -5.95 7.05 -1.29
CA ASP A 334 -4.81 7.75 -1.90
C ASP A 334 -3.86 6.77 -2.60
N LEU A 335 -3.53 5.64 -1.95
CA LEU A 335 -2.69 4.59 -2.53
C LEU A 335 -3.28 4.00 -3.82
N PHE A 336 -4.59 3.77 -3.86
CA PHE A 336 -5.28 3.26 -5.05
C PHE A 336 -5.43 4.34 -6.14
N GLU A 337 -5.67 5.60 -5.77
CA GLU A 337 -5.75 6.74 -6.69
C GLU A 337 -4.44 6.93 -7.45
N ASP A 338 -3.31 6.93 -6.74
CA ASP A 338 -1.98 7.03 -7.34
C ASP A 338 -1.72 5.86 -8.31
N SER A 339 -2.02 4.63 -7.88
CA SER A 339 -1.87 3.43 -8.71
C SER A 339 -2.72 3.46 -9.98
N HIS A 340 -3.98 3.86 -9.88
CA HIS A 340 -4.88 3.95 -11.03
C HIS A 340 -4.47 5.07 -11.99
N SER A 341 -4.06 6.22 -11.45
CA SER A 341 -3.53 7.34 -12.23
C SER A 341 -2.31 6.91 -13.04
N ASP A 342 -1.35 6.21 -12.42
CA ASP A 342 -0.16 5.66 -13.08
C ASP A 342 -0.49 4.69 -14.24
N LEU A 343 -1.61 3.98 -14.12
CA LEU A 343 -2.10 3.06 -15.16
C LEU A 343 -2.90 3.78 -16.26
N GLY A 344 -3.09 5.09 -16.13
CA GLY A 344 -3.84 5.93 -17.06
C GLY A 344 -5.35 5.89 -16.86
N VAL A 345 -5.81 5.59 -15.64
CA VAL A 345 -7.22 5.72 -15.24
C VAL A 345 -7.38 7.03 -14.46
N THR A 346 -7.95 8.03 -15.11
CA THR A 346 -8.25 9.32 -14.47
C THR A 346 -9.59 9.25 -13.76
N ILE A 347 -9.60 9.36 -12.43
CA ILE A 347 -10.81 9.35 -11.62
C ILE A 347 -11.16 10.81 -11.29
N THR A 348 -12.26 11.30 -11.84
CA THR A 348 -12.81 12.61 -11.46
C THR A 348 -13.75 12.41 -10.30
N ARG A 349 -13.40 12.93 -9.11
CA ARG A 349 -14.32 12.91 -7.98
C ARG A 349 -15.46 13.87 -8.26
N ASN A 350 -16.69 13.40 -8.14
CA ASN A 350 -17.89 14.22 -8.29
C ASN A 350 -18.08 15.14 -7.07
N ASP A 351 -17.13 16.04 -6.78
CA ASP A 351 -17.25 17.09 -5.76
C ASP A 351 -18.05 18.31 -6.26
N GLY A 352 -18.71 18.18 -7.42
CA GLY A 352 -19.44 19.26 -8.08
C GLY A 352 -18.56 20.15 -8.95
N THR A 353 -17.28 19.85 -9.09
CA THR A 353 -16.43 20.47 -10.12
C THR A 353 -16.45 19.63 -11.40
N PHE A 354 -17.47 19.88 -12.23
CA PHE A 354 -17.35 19.62 -13.66
C PHE A 354 -16.29 20.58 -14.22
N ASP A 355 -15.31 20.11 -15.00
CA ASP A 355 -15.46 20.04 -16.46
C ASP A 355 -14.18 19.54 -17.18
N ALA A 356 -14.38 19.21 -18.46
CA ALA A 356 -13.45 19.12 -19.59
C ALA A 356 -12.69 17.80 -19.87
N ASP A 357 -13.19 17.12 -20.90
CA ASP A 357 -12.58 16.06 -21.71
C ASP A 357 -11.04 16.06 -21.77
N ILE A 358 -10.43 14.91 -21.47
CA ILE A 358 -9.05 14.60 -21.89
C ILE A 358 -9.14 13.54 -23.00
N VAL A 359 -9.34 14.02 -24.23
CA VAL A 359 -8.84 13.35 -25.43
C VAL A 359 -7.71 14.22 -25.96
N GLU A 360 -6.48 13.71 -25.82
CA GLU A 360 -5.47 13.63 -26.89
C GLU A 360 -4.17 13.16 -26.25
N THR A 361 -3.77 11.93 -26.58
CA THR A 361 -2.36 11.56 -26.51
C THR A 361 -1.62 12.19 -27.67
N SER A 362 -0.68 13.06 -27.35
CA SER A 362 0.56 13.26 -28.10
C SER A 362 1.58 13.88 -27.16
N ASP A 363 2.78 13.28 -27.11
CA ASP A 363 4.06 13.79 -26.62
C ASP A 363 4.03 15.01 -25.69
N ASP A 364 4.57 14.84 -24.48
CA ASP A 364 5.22 15.98 -23.83
C ASP A 364 6.27 15.60 -22.77
N SER A 365 7.48 15.33 -23.25
CA SER A 365 8.71 15.62 -22.51
C SER A 365 8.88 17.15 -22.39
N SER A 366 7.93 17.86 -21.77
CA SER A 366 8.05 19.27 -21.34
C SER A 366 6.78 19.88 -20.69
N HIS A 367 5.85 19.10 -20.11
CA HIS A 367 4.57 19.68 -19.63
C HIS A 367 4.23 19.35 -18.16
N ASP A 368 5.15 19.66 -17.25
CA ASP A 368 4.80 20.01 -15.84
C ASP A 368 4.37 21.49 -15.74
N LEU A 369 3.82 22.02 -16.83
CA LEU A 369 3.39 23.41 -16.97
C LEU A 369 1.97 23.40 -17.52
N LEU A 370 0.98 23.58 -16.63
CA LEU A 370 -0.42 23.88 -16.97
C LEU A 370 -1.30 22.65 -17.23
N SER A 371 -1.55 21.85 -16.18
CA SER A 371 -2.95 21.46 -15.96
C SER A 371 -3.67 22.74 -15.52
N ASP A 372 -4.71 23.16 -16.24
CA ASP A 372 -5.51 24.34 -15.88
C ASP A 372 -6.08 24.20 -14.47
N ASP A 373 -6.37 22.96 -14.04
CA ASP A 373 -6.83 22.59 -12.70
C ASP A 373 -5.73 22.74 -11.62
N ALA A 374 -4.49 22.33 -11.89
CA ALA A 374 -3.36 22.59 -10.98
C ALA A 374 -2.99 24.08 -10.91
N LYS A 375 -3.29 24.85 -11.96
CA LYS A 375 -3.14 26.30 -11.98
C LYS A 375 -4.27 26.99 -11.23
N GLU A 376 -5.50 26.53 -11.39
CA GLU A 376 -6.68 27.04 -10.69
C GLU A 376 -6.58 26.79 -9.20
N ARG A 377 -6.22 25.57 -8.76
CA ARG A 377 -6.00 25.25 -7.34
C ARG A 377 -4.88 26.08 -6.72
N ARG A 378 -3.81 26.34 -7.47
CA ARG A 378 -2.69 27.18 -7.01
C ARG A 378 -3.09 28.65 -6.94
N GLU A 379 -3.87 29.15 -7.88
CA GLU A 379 -4.40 30.52 -7.84
C GLU A 379 -5.39 30.69 -6.69
N ALA A 380 -6.27 29.72 -6.46
CA ALA A 380 -7.18 29.69 -5.32
C ALA A 380 -6.42 29.68 -3.99
N LEU A 381 -5.37 28.85 -3.88
CA LEU A 381 -4.50 28.84 -2.70
C LEU A 381 -3.79 30.18 -2.50
N LYS A 382 -3.26 30.79 -3.56
CA LYS A 382 -2.62 32.09 -3.50
C LYS A 382 -3.60 33.18 -3.05
N GLN A 383 -4.84 33.13 -3.50
CA GLN A 383 -5.90 34.04 -3.06
C GLN A 383 -6.23 33.84 -1.57
N ILE A 384 -6.32 32.59 -1.09
CA ILE A 384 -6.55 32.29 0.34
C ILE A 384 -5.41 32.84 1.20
N VAL A 385 -4.14 32.64 0.78
CA VAL A 385 -2.97 33.20 1.48
C VAL A 385 -3.02 34.73 1.47
N GLY A 386 -3.36 35.35 0.34
CA GLY A 386 -3.52 36.81 0.21
C GLY A 386 -4.63 37.39 1.09
N ASP A 387 -5.74 36.68 1.23
CA ASP A 387 -6.86 37.11 2.09
C ASP A 387 -6.53 36.97 3.58
N LEU A 388 -5.78 35.93 3.95
CA LEU A 388 -5.34 35.68 5.31
C LEU A 388 -4.21 36.61 5.73
N GLU A 389 -3.23 36.89 4.88
CA GLU A 389 -2.12 37.78 5.23
C GLU A 389 -2.57 39.23 5.53
N MET A 390 -3.76 39.64 5.04
CA MET A 390 -4.39 40.91 5.42
C MET A 390 -5.02 40.91 6.82
N GLN A 391 -5.27 39.72 7.38
CA GLN A 391 -5.95 39.53 8.67
C GLN A 391 -4.96 39.30 9.83
N TYR A 392 -3.70 39.00 9.52
CA TYR A 392 -2.65 38.67 10.48
C TYR A 392 -1.39 39.51 10.26
N ASP A 393 -0.85 40.10 11.33
CA ASP A 393 0.29 41.04 11.25
C ASP A 393 1.59 40.39 10.73
N ASP A 394 1.79 39.09 10.97
CA ASP A 394 3.04 38.37 10.62
C ASP A 394 2.93 37.60 9.29
N GLY A 395 1.75 37.48 8.70
CA GLY A 395 1.47 36.66 7.52
C GLY A 395 0.38 35.62 7.81
N ALA A 396 -0.10 34.95 6.77
CA ALA A 396 -1.14 33.92 6.87
C ALA A 396 -0.62 32.69 7.64
N PRO A 397 -1.22 32.30 8.79
CA PRO A 397 -0.83 31.09 9.52
C PRO A 397 -1.12 29.81 8.72
N ILE A 398 -0.18 28.85 8.72
CA ILE A 398 -0.32 27.60 7.95
C ILE A 398 -1.54 26.79 8.38
N ASP A 399 -1.79 26.66 9.68
CA ASP A 399 -2.95 25.93 10.22
C ASP A 399 -4.29 26.53 9.74
N GLU A 400 -4.36 27.86 9.62
CA GLU A 400 -5.55 28.56 9.15
C GLU A 400 -5.72 28.44 7.64
N ILE A 401 -4.60 28.39 6.89
CA ILE A 401 -4.61 28.09 5.45
C ILE A 401 -5.17 26.67 5.24
N ILE A 402 -4.65 25.67 5.97
CA ILE A 402 -5.10 24.27 5.90
C ILE A 402 -6.57 24.15 6.28
N SER A 403 -7.03 24.87 7.30
CA SER A 403 -8.44 24.88 7.67
C SER A 403 -9.34 25.50 6.59
N ARG A 404 -8.90 26.59 5.93
CA ARG A 404 -9.67 27.19 4.82
C ARG A 404 -9.67 26.33 3.58
N THR A 405 -8.56 25.69 3.24
CA THR A 405 -8.43 24.83 2.06
C THR A 405 -9.22 23.53 2.23
N GLY A 406 -9.36 23.03 3.45
CA GLY A 406 -10.25 21.91 3.77
C GLY A 406 -11.71 22.16 3.35
N ASN A 407 -12.19 23.41 3.40
CA ASN A 407 -13.56 23.76 2.99
C ASN A 407 -13.76 23.77 1.46
N ILE A 408 -12.68 23.74 0.67
CA ILE A 408 -12.71 23.67 -0.80
C ILE A 408 -12.20 22.30 -1.31
N GLY A 409 -12.20 21.28 -0.46
CA GLY A 409 -11.81 19.92 -0.83
C GLY A 409 -10.30 19.67 -0.93
N LEU A 410 -9.46 20.61 -0.48
CA LEU A 410 -8.01 20.40 -0.38
C LEU A 410 -7.66 19.87 1.02
N GLY A 411 -7.23 18.60 1.09
CA GLY A 411 -6.73 18.02 2.33
C GLY A 411 -5.41 18.67 2.82
N PRO A 412 -5.02 18.43 4.08
CA PRO A 412 -3.82 19.01 4.69
C PRO A 412 -2.54 18.73 3.89
N SER A 413 -2.31 17.47 3.54
CA SER A 413 -1.13 17.03 2.78
C SER A 413 -1.02 17.68 1.39
N LYS A 414 -2.15 17.75 0.65
CA LYS A 414 -2.21 18.43 -0.66
C LYS A 414 -1.97 19.94 -0.51
N THR A 415 -2.47 20.55 0.57
CA THR A 415 -2.27 21.97 0.87
C THR A 415 -0.80 22.27 1.14
N GLU A 416 -0.15 21.49 2.00
CA GLU A 416 1.28 21.62 2.33
C GLU A 416 2.15 21.46 1.08
N HIS A 417 1.87 20.45 0.26
CA HIS A 417 2.58 20.24 -0.99
C HIS A 417 2.47 21.43 -1.96
N LEU A 418 1.29 22.04 -2.06
CA LEU A 418 1.07 23.21 -2.92
C LEU A 418 1.71 24.49 -2.36
N LEU A 419 1.73 24.65 -1.03
CA LEU A 419 2.43 25.75 -0.36
C LEU A 419 3.95 25.67 -0.63
N ASP A 420 4.53 24.48 -0.60
CA ASP A 420 5.94 24.27 -0.95
C ASP A 420 6.22 24.60 -2.43
N LYS A 421 5.29 24.27 -3.34
CA LYS A 421 5.41 24.68 -4.75
C LYS A 421 5.33 26.20 -4.92
N LEU A 422 4.46 26.89 -4.17
CA LEU A 422 4.41 28.37 -4.18
C LEU A 422 5.73 28.99 -3.69
N LYS A 423 6.33 28.43 -2.62
CA LYS A 423 7.64 28.85 -2.10
C LYS A 423 8.77 28.63 -3.12
N GLN A 424 8.84 27.44 -3.73
CA GLN A 424 9.87 27.10 -4.72
C GLN A 424 9.83 27.99 -5.97
N ARG A 425 8.64 28.42 -6.39
CA ARG A 425 8.43 29.30 -7.54
C ARG A 425 8.60 30.79 -7.21
N GLY A 426 8.75 31.14 -5.93
CA GLY A 426 8.83 32.52 -5.45
C GLY A 426 7.49 33.27 -5.50
N GLU A 427 6.37 32.55 -5.60
CA GLU A 427 5.01 33.13 -5.61
C GLU A 427 4.49 33.39 -4.18
N ALA A 428 5.11 32.78 -3.18
CA ALA A 428 4.94 33.07 -1.76
C ALA A 428 6.28 32.88 -1.00
N TYR A 429 6.41 33.45 0.19
CA TYR A 429 7.57 33.27 1.07
C TYR A 429 7.16 33.21 2.55
N GLU A 430 8.03 32.65 3.38
CA GLU A 430 7.79 32.47 4.81
C GLU A 430 8.55 33.53 5.62
N PRO A 431 7.88 34.59 6.12
CA PRO A 431 8.53 35.66 6.88
C PRO A 431 8.91 35.25 8.32
N SER A 432 8.15 34.34 8.92
CA SER A 432 8.36 33.74 10.24
C SER A 432 7.86 32.30 10.25
N THR A 433 8.39 31.47 11.15
CA THR A 433 8.01 30.06 11.29
C THR A 433 6.48 29.92 11.33
N ASP A 434 5.95 29.05 10.47
CA ASP A 434 4.53 28.69 10.35
C ASP A 434 3.61 29.80 9.80
N THR A 435 4.17 30.78 9.09
CA THR A 435 3.41 31.86 8.44
C THR A 435 3.83 32.06 6.98
N LEU A 436 2.93 32.48 6.10
CA LEU A 436 3.18 32.69 4.67
C LEU A 436 2.70 34.07 4.21
N ARG A 437 3.44 34.66 3.28
CA ARG A 437 3.05 35.88 2.55
C ARG A 437 3.17 35.67 1.05
N THR A 438 2.27 36.28 0.29
CA THR A 438 2.36 36.24 -1.18
C THR A 438 3.38 37.25 -1.71
N THR A 439 4.00 36.95 -2.85
CA THR A 439 5.02 37.80 -3.49
C THR A 439 4.49 38.60 -4.67
#